data_AF-A0A8T9PXG5-F1
#
_entry.id   AF-A0A8T9PXG5-F1
#
_cell.length_a   1.000
_cell.length_b   1.000
_cell.length_c   1.000
_cell.angle_alpha   90.00
_cell.angle_beta   90.00
_cell.angle_gamma   90.00
#
_symmetry.space_group_name_H-M   'P 1'
#
loop_
_entity.id
_entity.type
_entity.pdbx_description
1 polymer ?
#
loop_
_entity_poly.entity_id
_entity_poly.type
_entity_poly.pdbx_seq_one_letter_code
_entity_poly.pdbx_strand_id
1 'polypeptide(L)'
;MLYHWLLFDKAARTITKLEFLSMNSLPQAEEREFEQGSLRFDQHTGVYTSATTRGTQQLAASRHSELPQALAAAVDTYLQEL
;
A
#
# COMPACT_ATOMS: atom_id res chain seq x y z
N MET A 1 10.60 -12.83 1.77
CA MET A 1 9.90 -11.96 2.72
C MET A 1 8.51 -11.72 2.20
N LEU A 2 7.50 -11.83 3.05
CA LEU A 2 6.12 -11.47 2.73
C LEU A 2 5.95 -9.99 3.09
N TYR A 3 5.47 -9.17 2.15
CA TYR A 3 5.14 -7.77 2.42
C TYR A 3 3.65 -7.65 2.66
N HIS A 4 3.25 -6.94 3.71
CA HIS A 4 1.86 -6.54 3.92
C HIS A 4 1.63 -5.18 3.25
N TRP A 5 0.63 -5.12 2.39
CA TRP A 5 0.21 -3.89 1.72
C TRP A 5 -1.01 -3.33 2.43
N LEU A 6 -0.94 -2.05 2.80
CA LEU A 6 -2.00 -1.38 3.55
C LEU A 6 -2.43 -0.13 2.79
N LEU A 7 -3.73 0.07 2.65
CA LEU A 7 -4.34 1.30 2.19
C LEU A 7 -4.85 2.08 3.40
N PHE A 8 -4.31 3.29 3.62
CA PHE A 8 -4.76 4.18 4.69
C PHE A 8 -5.65 5.29 4.12
N ASP A 9 -6.94 5.26 4.45
CA ASP A 9 -7.86 6.35 4.20
C ASP A 9 -7.65 7.43 5.26
N LYS A 10 -7.09 8.58 4.85
CA LYS A 10 -6.81 9.70 5.76
C LYS A 10 -8.07 10.41 6.26
N ALA A 11 -9.15 10.41 5.46
CA ALA A 11 -10.39 11.06 5.81
C ALA A 11 -11.17 10.24 6.84
N ALA A 12 -11.30 8.93 6.59
CA ALA A 12 -11.96 7.99 7.50
C ALA A 12 -11.07 7.54 8.66
N ARG A 13 -9.75 7.71 8.55
CA ARG A 13 -8.72 7.18 9.47
C ARG A 13 -8.78 5.66 9.62
N THR A 14 -9.08 4.98 8.53
CA THR A 14 -9.18 3.51 8.48
C THR A 14 -8.03 2.93 7.69
N ILE A 15 -7.58 1.75 8.12
CA ILE A 15 -6.57 0.96 7.42
C ILE A 15 -7.28 -0.27 6.83
N THR A 16 -7.03 -0.52 5.56
CA THR A 16 -7.49 -1.71 4.84
C THR A 16 -6.28 -2.50 4.38
N LYS A 17 -6.22 -3.79 4.74
CA LYS A 17 -5.24 -4.72 4.18
C LYS A 17 -5.59 -4.99 2.72
N LEU A 18 -4.58 -4.88 1.86
CA LEU A 18 -4.70 -5.14 0.43
C LEU A 18 -4.28 -6.59 0.15
N GLU A 19 -5.20 -7.35 -0.45
CA GLU A 19 -4.96 -8.75 -0.78
C GLU A 19 -4.22 -8.84 -2.11
N PHE A 20 -2.93 -9.19 -2.04
CA PHE A 20 -2.03 -9.21 -3.19
C PHE A 20 -2.38 -10.32 -4.17
N LEU A 21 -2.54 -9.96 -5.45
CA LEU A 21 -2.84 -10.90 -6.52
C LEU A 21 -1.63 -11.14 -7.42
N SER A 22 -1.02 -10.06 -7.92
CA SER A 22 0.12 -10.16 -8.84
C SER A 22 0.95 -8.89 -8.89
N MET A 23 2.14 -9.00 -9.46
CA MET A 23 3.00 -7.85 -9.72
C MET A 23 3.55 -7.90 -11.14
N ASN A 24 3.74 -6.73 -11.73
CA ASN A 24 4.51 -6.54 -12.95
C ASN A 24 5.59 -5.48 -12.68
N SER A 25 6.81 -5.73 -13.14
CA SER A 25 7.93 -4.81 -12.98
C SER A 25 8.39 -4.38 -14.36
N LEU A 26 8.13 -3.13 -14.70
CA LEU A 26 8.57 -2.50 -15.93
C LEU A 26 9.79 -1.60 -15.63
N PRO A 27 10.66 -1.30 -16.62
CA PRO A 27 11.88 -0.53 -16.38
C PRO A 27 11.69 0.85 -15.73
N GLN A 28 10.49 1.42 -15.82
CA GLN A 28 10.18 2.78 -15.35
C GLN A 28 9.08 2.82 -14.29
N ALA A 29 8.38 1.71 -14.05
CA ALA A 29 7.25 1.67 -13.15
C ALA A 29 7.03 0.24 -12.64
N GLU A 30 6.59 0.15 -11.42
CA GLU A 30 6.11 -1.08 -10.83
C GLU A 30 4.60 -1.06 -10.76
N GLU A 31 4.00 -2.22 -11.00
CA GLU A 31 2.57 -2.44 -10.87
C GLU A 31 2.31 -3.54 -9.85
N ARG A 32 1.28 -3.33 -9.05
CA ARG A 32 0.76 -4.28 -8.06
C ARG A 32 -0.74 -4.34 -8.21
N GLU A 33 -1.23 -5.56 -8.36
CA GLU A 33 -2.66 -5.85 -8.43
C GLU A 33 -3.11 -6.43 -7.09
N PHE A 34 -4.24 -5.91 -6.60
CA PHE A 34 -4.89 -6.33 -5.37
C PHE A 34 -6.37 -6.59 -5.64
N GLU A 35 -7.04 -7.36 -4.78
CA GLU A 35 -8.50 -7.51 -4.87
C GLU A 35 -9.23 -6.16 -4.79
N GLN A 36 -8.67 -5.20 -4.04
CA GLN A 36 -9.27 -3.89 -3.79
C GLN A 36 -8.95 -2.84 -4.87
N GLY A 37 -8.01 -3.13 -5.78
CA GLY A 37 -7.55 -2.17 -6.79
C GLY A 37 -6.14 -2.42 -7.29
N SER A 38 -5.62 -1.47 -8.06
CA SER A 38 -4.26 -1.54 -8.60
C SER A 38 -3.42 -0.34 -8.20
N LEU A 39 -2.12 -0.56 -8.00
CA LEU A 39 -1.14 0.48 -7.72
C LEU A 39 -0.04 0.44 -8.79
N ARG A 40 0.13 1.55 -9.49
CA ARG A 40 1.28 1.80 -10.37
C ARG A 40 2.16 2.89 -9.79
N PHE A 41 3.45 2.65 -9.60
CA PHE A 41 4.32 3.57 -8.88
C PHE A 41 5.78 3.52 -9.34
N ASP A 42 6.53 4.56 -8.99
CA ASP A 42 7.98 4.66 -9.11
C ASP A 42 8.60 5.13 -7.78
N GLN A 43 9.87 5.54 -7.79
CA GLN A 43 10.58 6.01 -6.60
C GLN A 43 10.05 7.33 -6.01
N HIS A 44 9.18 8.04 -6.74
CA HIS A 44 8.73 9.39 -6.41
C HIS A 44 7.21 9.50 -6.25
N THR A 45 6.45 8.75 -7.04
CA THR A 45 5.00 8.90 -7.15
C THR A 45 4.30 7.56 -7.34
N GLY A 46 2.98 7.57 -7.18
CA GLY A 46 2.14 6.44 -7.54
C GLY A 46 0.72 6.86 -7.89
N VAL A 47 0.00 5.95 -8.53
CA VAL A 47 -1.43 6.08 -8.83
C VAL A 47 -2.11 4.82 -8.34
N TYR A 48 -3.04 4.99 -7.41
CA TYR A 48 -3.93 3.91 -6.97
C TYR A 48 -5.27 4.02 -7.68
N THR A 49 -5.77 2.91 -8.22
CA THR A 49 -7.09 2.82 -8.85
C THR A 49 -7.95 1.83 -8.07
N SER A 50 -9.07 2.29 -7.50
CA SER A 50 -9.98 1.41 -6.75
C SER A 50 -10.74 0.47 -7.68
N ALA A 51 -10.83 -0.82 -7.32
CA ALA A 51 -11.70 -1.77 -8.00
C ALA A 51 -13.19 -1.42 -7.85
N THR A 52 -13.59 -0.90 -6.68
CA THR A 52 -14.99 -0.62 -6.33
C THR A 52 -15.49 0.68 -6.95
N THR A 53 -14.78 1.79 -6.74
CA THR A 53 -15.24 3.12 -7.18
C THR A 53 -14.74 3.48 -8.57
N ARG A 54 -13.75 2.75 -9.10
CA ARG A 54 -12.98 3.11 -10.31
C ARG A 54 -12.29 4.47 -10.23
N GLY A 55 -12.30 5.11 -9.05
CA GLY A 55 -11.60 6.36 -8.80
C GLY A 55 -10.09 6.14 -8.78
N THR A 56 -9.36 7.13 -9.31
CA THR A 56 -7.91 7.15 -9.27
C THR A 56 -7.43 8.21 -8.27
N GLN A 57 -6.36 7.90 -7.54
CA GLN A 57 -5.74 8.83 -6.61
C GLN A 57 -4.23 8.88 -6.84
N GLN A 58 -3.72 10.09 -7.02
CA GLN A 58 -2.29 10.37 -7.05
C GLN A 58 -1.70 10.27 -5.64
N LEU A 59 -0.57 9.59 -5.53
CA LEU A 59 0.18 9.38 -4.31
C LEU A 59 1.60 9.95 -4.49
N ALA A 60 2.12 10.53 -3.42
CA ALA A 60 3.53 10.92 -3.35
C ALA A 60 4.27 9.91 -2.48
N ALA A 61 5.45 9.47 -2.93
CA ALA A 61 6.32 8.65 -2.11
C ALA A 61 6.76 9.47 -0.88
N SER A 62 6.55 8.88 0.31
CA SER A 62 7.03 9.47 1.55
C SER A 62 8.41 8.93 1.86
N ARG A 63 9.27 9.76 2.47
CA ARG A 63 10.57 9.28 2.94
C ARG A 63 10.34 8.23 4.01
N HIS A 64 10.93 7.05 3.83
CA HIS A 64 10.93 6.03 4.84
C HIS A 64 11.93 6.41 5.93
N SER A 65 11.46 6.49 7.17
CA SER A 65 12.30 6.42 8.36
C SER A 65 12.05 5.09 9.05
N GLU A 66 13.05 4.55 9.73
CA GLU A 66 12.82 3.40 10.61
C GLU A 66 11.73 3.74 11.62
N LEU A 67 10.81 2.78 11.81
CA LEU A 67 9.78 2.92 12.83
C LEU A 67 10.44 2.82 14.21
N PRO A 68 10.06 3.68 15.18
CA PRO A 68 10.44 3.45 16.57
C PRO A 68 10.05 2.03 17.00
N GLN A 69 10.89 1.36 17.79
CA GLN A 69 10.71 -0.06 18.14
C GLN A 69 9.32 -0.38 18.71
N ALA A 70 8.78 0.48 19.58
CA ALA A 70 7.45 0.30 20.14
C ALA A 70 6.33 0.34 19.08
N LEU A 71 6.49 1.18 18.06
CA LEU A 71 5.55 1.27 16.94
C LEU A 71 5.69 0.06 16.00
N ALA A 72 6.91 -0.38 15.73
CA ALA A 72 7.15 -1.60 14.95
C ALA A 72 6.47 -2.82 15.60
N ALA A 73 6.66 -3.01 16.91
CA ALA A 73 6.02 -4.10 17.65
C ALA A 73 4.48 -4.02 17.62
N ALA A 74 3.90 -2.81 17.75
CA ALA A 74 2.45 -2.64 17.65
C ALA A 74 1.91 -2.96 16.26
N VAL A 75 2.64 -2.57 15.20
CA VAL A 75 2.30 -2.89 13.81
C VAL A 75 2.38 -4.40 13.57
N ASP A 76 3.42 -5.06 14.06
CA ASP A 76 3.60 -6.51 13.90
C ASP A 76 2.44 -7.28 14.55
N THR A 77 2.06 -6.92 15.78
CA THR A 77 0.90 -7.53 16.45
C THR A 77 -0.38 -7.32 15.66
N TYR A 78 -0.64 -6.08 15.20
CA TYR A 78 -1.82 -5.76 14.41
C TYR A 78 -1.89 -6.56 13.10
N LEU A 79 -0.76 -6.74 12.42
CA LEU A 79 -0.69 -7.49 11.17
C LEU A 79 -0.84 -9.01 11.35
N GLN A 80 -0.53 -9.55 12.53
CA GLN A 80 -0.78 -10.96 12.86
C GLN A 80 -2.26 -11.26 13.13
N GLU A 81 -3.02 -10.26 13.57
CA GLU A 81 -4.45 -10.37 13.87
C GLU A 81 -5.37 -10.11 12.64
N LEU A 82 -4.79 -9.60 11.55
CA LEU A 82 -5.45 -9.31 10.26
C LEU A 82 -5.38 -10.49 9.27
#